data_AF-A0A1F8PM51-F1
#
_entry.id   AF-A0A1F8PM51-F1
#
_cell.length_a   1.000
_cell.length_b   1.000
_cell.length_c   1.000
_cell.angle_alpha   90.00
_cell.angle_beta   90.00
_cell.angle_gamma   90.00
#
_symmetry.space_group_name_H-M   'P 1'
#
loop_
_entity.id
_entity.type
_entity.pdbx_description
1 polymer ?
#
loop_
_entity_poly.entity_id
_entity_poly.type
_entity_poly.pdbx_seq_one_letter_code
_entity_poly.pdbx_strand_id
1 'polypeptide(L)'
;MLRKFINREKGITGLETAIILIAFVVVAAVFAYTALSAGLFATQKSQEAVYSGLKEASSTLELRGSVIATANTTGASGTIKQITFTVANVLGGESIDFTAPTAGTATGVAASSSTNKVVINYLDQDQKVNDLYWTVTKLGTDDGDDLLET
;
A
#
# COMPACT_ATOMS: atom_id res chain seq x y z
N MET A 1 -57.71 64.97 -8.65
CA MET A 1 -56.87 63.89 -8.08
C MET A 1 -55.65 63.71 -8.96
N LEU A 2 -54.44 64.06 -8.50
CA LEU A 2 -53.19 63.50 -9.03
C LEU A 2 -52.08 63.71 -7.98
N ARG A 3 -51.87 62.69 -7.14
CA ARG A 3 -50.76 62.67 -6.18
C ARG A 3 -49.47 62.38 -6.94
N LYS A 4 -48.54 63.33 -6.92
CA LYS A 4 -47.19 63.22 -7.50
C LYS A 4 -46.36 62.27 -6.63
N PHE A 5 -46.11 61.05 -7.12
CA PHE A 5 -45.14 60.13 -6.54
C PHE A 5 -43.73 60.69 -6.77
N ILE A 6 -43.13 61.27 -5.73
CA ILE A 6 -41.71 61.64 -5.73
C ILE A 6 -40.93 60.34 -5.48
N ASN A 7 -40.49 59.68 -6.55
CA ASN A 7 -39.53 58.59 -6.47
C ASN A 7 -38.17 59.17 -6.06
N ARG A 8 -37.75 58.93 -4.81
CA ARG A 8 -36.38 59.19 -4.36
C ARG A 8 -35.49 58.06 -4.87
N GLU A 9 -34.91 58.22 -6.06
CA GLU A 9 -33.83 57.36 -6.51
C GLU A 9 -32.59 57.65 -5.65
N LYS A 10 -32.22 56.72 -4.76
CA LYS A 10 -30.95 56.79 -4.03
C LYS A 10 -29.84 56.34 -4.99
N GLY A 11 -28.83 57.18 -5.19
CA GLY A 11 -27.64 56.82 -5.95
C GLY A 11 -26.82 55.76 -5.20
N ILE A 12 -26.16 54.88 -5.95
CA ILE A 12 -25.14 53.97 -5.43
C ILE A 12 -23.91 54.81 -5.00
N THR A 13 -23.46 54.72 -3.75
CA THR A 13 -22.26 55.45 -3.32
C THR A 13 -21.03 54.56 -3.47
N GLY A 14 -19.88 55.20 -3.70
CA GLY A 14 -18.60 54.49 -3.84
C GLY A 14 -18.24 53.67 -2.59
N LEU A 15 -18.73 54.08 -1.42
CA LEU A 15 -18.47 53.37 -0.17
C LEU A 15 -19.18 52.01 -0.11
N GLU A 16 -20.43 51.90 -0.58
CA GLU A 16 -21.10 50.60 -0.64
C GLU A 16 -20.43 49.67 -1.66
N THR A 17 -20.00 50.20 -2.81
CA THR A 17 -19.27 49.40 -3.81
C THR A 17 -17.91 48.92 -3.31
N ALA A 18 -17.22 49.74 -2.50
CA ALA A 18 -15.92 49.37 -1.94
C ALA A 18 -16.04 48.22 -0.93
N ILE A 19 -17.08 48.24 -0.08
CA ILE A 19 -17.34 47.15 0.87
C ILE A 19 -17.66 45.84 0.13
N ILE A 20 -18.49 45.90 -0.92
CA ILE A 20 -18.80 44.73 -1.74
C ILE A 20 -17.54 44.19 -2.43
N LEU A 21 -16.66 45.08 -2.93
CA LEU A 21 -15.40 44.69 -3.58
C LEU A 21 -14.46 43.98 -2.61
N ILE A 22 -14.29 44.48 -1.38
CA ILE A 22 -13.47 43.82 -0.35
C ILE A 22 -14.04 42.45 -0.02
N ALA A 23 -15.36 42.35 0.20
CA ALA A 23 -16.02 41.08 0.49
C ALA A 23 -15.81 40.06 -0.66
N PHE A 24 -15.91 40.50 -1.91
CA PHE A 24 -15.69 39.64 -3.07
C PHE A 24 -14.24 39.15 -3.18
N VAL A 25 -13.27 40.05 -2.96
CA VAL A 25 -11.84 39.70 -2.97
C VAL A 25 -11.50 38.72 -1.85
N VAL A 26 -12.06 38.91 -0.65
CA VAL A 26 -11.83 37.98 0.48
C VAL A 26 -12.41 36.60 0.19
N VAL A 27 -13.63 36.52 -0.34
CA VAL A 27 -14.25 35.24 -0.73
C VAL A 27 -13.42 34.56 -1.83
N ALA A 28 -12.96 35.31 -2.84
CA ALA A 28 -12.10 34.80 -3.89
C ALA A 28 -10.75 34.30 -3.36
N ALA A 29 -10.14 35.01 -2.40
CA ALA A 29 -8.87 34.62 -1.81
C ALA A 29 -8.99 33.33 -0.98
N VAL A 30 -10.05 33.20 -0.17
CA VAL A 30 -10.31 31.97 0.60
C VAL A 30 -10.58 30.80 -0.34
N PHE A 31 -11.35 31.01 -1.40
CA PHE A 31 -11.60 29.98 -2.42
C PHE A 31 -10.32 29.57 -3.17
N ALA A 32 -9.46 30.54 -3.53
CA ALA A 32 -8.18 30.26 -4.18
C ALA A 32 -7.24 29.46 -3.26
N TYR A 33 -7.21 29.79 -1.96
CA TYR A 33 -6.41 29.06 -0.98
C TYR A 33 -6.87 27.61 -0.81
N THR A 34 -8.18 27.37 -0.71
CA THR A 34 -8.72 26.01 -0.59
C THR A 34 -8.51 25.21 -1.87
N ALA A 35 -8.70 25.81 -3.05
CA ALA A 35 -8.44 25.17 -4.33
C ALA A 35 -6.95 24.81 -4.49
N LEU A 36 -6.04 25.70 -4.13
CA LEU A 36 -4.60 25.44 -4.17
C LEU A 36 -4.19 24.34 -3.18
N SER A 37 -4.71 24.40 -1.95
CA SER A 37 -4.40 23.41 -0.90
C SER A 37 -4.91 22.01 -1.28
N ALA A 38 -6.14 21.92 -1.77
CA ALA A 38 -6.73 20.68 -2.26
C ALA A 38 -6.00 20.17 -3.51
N GLY A 39 -5.60 21.07 -4.42
CA GLY A 39 -4.81 20.75 -5.60
C GLY A 39 -3.45 20.17 -5.24
N LEU A 40 -2.70 20.82 -4.35
CA LEU A 40 -1.41 20.33 -3.89
C LEU A 40 -1.54 18.97 -3.20
N PHE A 41 -2.52 18.80 -2.31
CA PHE A 41 -2.78 17.52 -1.67
C PHE A 41 -3.12 16.42 -2.67
N ALA A 42 -3.95 16.72 -3.68
CA ALA A 42 -4.27 15.78 -4.74
C ALA A 42 -3.01 15.38 -5.54
N THR A 43 -2.15 16.34 -5.89
CA THR A 43 -0.90 16.03 -6.61
C THR A 43 0.06 15.19 -5.77
N GLN A 44 0.18 15.46 -4.47
CA GLN A 44 0.99 14.66 -3.56
C GLN A 44 0.47 13.22 -3.47
N LYS A 45 -0.86 13.05 -3.34
CA LYS A 45 -1.47 11.71 -3.28
C LYS A 45 -1.33 10.96 -4.61
N SER A 46 -1.47 11.65 -5.74
CA SER A 46 -1.22 11.07 -7.07
C SER A 46 0.24 10.64 -7.23
N GLN A 47 1.19 11.46 -6.79
CA GLN A 47 2.60 11.12 -6.80
C GLN A 47 2.87 9.86 -5.96
N GLU A 48 2.38 9.83 -4.72
CA GLU A 48 2.51 8.67 -3.83
C GLU A 48 1.92 7.40 -4.46
N ALA A 49 0.72 7.49 -5.05
CA ALA A 49 0.08 6.36 -5.71
C ALA A 49 0.86 5.83 -6.93
N VAL A 50 1.49 6.72 -7.70
CA VAL A 50 2.35 6.33 -8.83
C VAL A 50 3.60 5.63 -8.33
N TYR A 51 4.28 6.16 -7.31
CA TYR A 51 5.46 5.52 -6.74
C TYR A 51 5.13 4.18 -6.08
N SER A 52 4.04 4.09 -5.32
CA SER A 52 3.60 2.82 -4.72
C SER A 52 3.21 1.80 -5.77
N GLY A 53 2.54 2.22 -6.86
CA GLY A 53 2.17 1.34 -7.96
C GLY A 53 3.39 0.83 -8.75
N LEU A 54 4.38 1.70 -8.97
CA LEU A 54 5.66 1.28 -9.58
C LEU A 54 6.41 0.31 -8.66
N LYS A 55 6.46 0.62 -7.36
CA LYS A 55 7.02 -0.26 -6.33
C LYS A 55 6.36 -1.64 -6.37
N GLU A 56 5.04 -1.71 -6.29
CA GLU A 56 4.27 -2.96 -6.36
C GLU A 56 4.51 -3.73 -7.66
N ALA A 57 4.55 -3.05 -8.81
CA ALA A 57 4.83 -3.68 -10.11
C ALA A 57 6.27 -4.21 -10.21
N SER A 58 7.23 -3.58 -9.53
CA SER A 58 8.63 -3.99 -9.49
C SER A 58 8.93 -5.04 -8.40
N SER A 59 8.11 -5.12 -7.34
CA SER A 59 8.23 -6.07 -6.23
C SER A 59 7.74 -7.47 -6.64
N THR A 60 8.42 -8.07 -7.60
CA THR A 60 8.09 -9.43 -8.08
C THR A 60 9.13 -10.44 -7.62
N LEU A 61 8.64 -11.57 -7.11
CA LEU A 61 9.47 -12.71 -6.72
C LEU A 61 9.58 -13.69 -7.88
N GLU A 62 10.82 -14.10 -8.17
CA GLU A 62 11.10 -15.18 -9.11
C GLU A 62 11.54 -16.42 -8.34
N LEU A 63 10.93 -17.57 -8.64
CA LEU A 63 11.42 -18.86 -8.19
C LEU A 63 12.72 -19.19 -8.93
N ARG A 64 13.81 -19.35 -8.21
CA ARG A 64 15.11 -19.78 -8.74
C ARG A 64 15.32 -21.27 -8.45
N GLY A 65 15.43 -22.06 -9.51
CA GLY A 65 15.68 -23.50 -9.41
C GLY A 65 14.43 -24.34 -9.16
N SER A 66 14.61 -25.49 -8.51
CA SER A 66 13.55 -26.48 -8.31
C SER A 66 12.96 -26.42 -6.90
N VAL A 67 11.67 -26.75 -6.79
CA VAL A 67 11.02 -26.99 -5.50
C VAL A 67 11.32 -28.42 -5.07
N ILE A 68 11.92 -28.58 -3.89
CA ILE A 68 12.31 -29.87 -3.32
C ILE A 68 11.37 -30.21 -2.17
N ALA A 69 10.60 -31.29 -2.31
CA ALA A 69 9.78 -31.83 -1.25
C ALA A 69 10.45 -33.06 -0.62
N THR A 70 10.66 -33.02 0.69
CA THR A 70 11.26 -34.12 1.46
C THR A 70 10.17 -34.86 2.24
N ALA A 71 10.06 -36.17 1.99
CA ALA A 71 9.18 -37.09 2.69
C ALA A 71 10.01 -38.20 3.35
N ASN A 72 9.65 -38.59 4.58
CA ASN A 72 10.33 -39.66 5.31
C ASN A 72 9.92 -41.06 4.81
N THR A 73 8.72 -41.17 4.24
CA THR A 73 8.15 -42.43 3.74
C THR A 73 7.80 -42.28 2.26
N THR A 74 8.29 -43.19 1.42
CA THR A 74 7.97 -43.21 -0.02
C THR A 74 6.69 -44.03 -0.27
N GLY A 75 5.86 -43.62 -1.21
CA GLY A 75 4.63 -44.32 -1.63
C GLY A 75 3.34 -43.53 -1.35
N ALA A 76 2.18 -44.15 -1.60
CA ALA A 76 0.86 -43.49 -1.53
C ALA A 76 0.46 -43.01 -0.12
N SER A 77 1.17 -43.45 0.93
CA SER A 77 0.96 -43.00 2.32
C SER A 77 2.07 -42.07 2.83
N GLY A 78 2.98 -41.64 1.96
CA GLY A 78 4.04 -40.71 2.30
C GLY A 78 3.50 -39.31 2.58
N THR A 79 3.92 -38.71 3.70
CA THR A 79 3.60 -37.30 4.00
C THR A 79 4.82 -36.43 3.74
N ILE A 80 4.64 -35.34 3.00
CA ILE A 80 5.67 -34.32 2.81
C ILE A 80 5.86 -33.63 4.16
N LYS A 81 7.10 -33.61 4.66
CA LYS A 81 7.45 -32.97 5.94
C LYS A 81 8.10 -31.61 5.78
N GLN A 82 8.86 -31.45 4.70
CA GLN A 82 9.59 -30.22 4.43
C GLN A 82 9.56 -29.92 2.94
N ILE A 83 9.29 -28.66 2.61
CA ILE A 83 9.41 -28.14 1.25
C ILE A 83 10.51 -27.08 1.29
N THR A 84 11.44 -27.13 0.33
CA THR A 84 12.55 -26.19 0.23
C THR A 84 12.63 -25.69 -1.20
N PHE A 85 12.66 -24.38 -1.36
CA PHE A 85 12.75 -23.71 -2.65
C PHE A 85 13.53 -22.42 -2.48
N THR A 86 14.12 -21.92 -3.56
CA THR A 86 14.87 -20.67 -3.56
C THR A 86 14.11 -19.63 -4.35
N VAL A 87 14.02 -18.42 -3.80
CA VAL A 87 13.44 -17.27 -4.47
C VAL A 87 14.50 -16.19 -4.61
N ALA A 88 14.37 -15.36 -5.63
CA ALA A 88 15.15 -14.15 -5.79
C ALA A 88 14.22 -13.01 -6.18
N ASN A 89 14.64 -11.78 -5.88
CA ASN A 89 13.99 -10.61 -6.43
C ASN A 89 14.29 -10.55 -7.95
N VAL A 90 13.35 -10.03 -8.73
CA VAL A 90 13.62 -9.70 -10.13
C VAL A 90 14.63 -8.54 -10.15
N LEU A 91 15.58 -8.56 -11.09
CA LEU A 91 16.69 -7.61 -11.19
C LEU A 91 16.24 -6.15 -11.01
N GLY A 92 16.62 -5.53 -9.89
CA GLY A 92 16.29 -4.13 -9.56
C GLY A 92 14.89 -3.92 -8.99
N GLY A 93 14.22 -4.98 -8.54
CA GLY A 93 12.97 -4.90 -7.80
C GLY A 93 13.17 -4.32 -6.40
N GLU A 94 12.12 -3.76 -5.83
CA GLU A 94 12.12 -3.26 -4.46
C GLU A 94 12.27 -4.40 -3.45
N SER A 95 12.93 -4.13 -2.32
CA SER A 95 13.19 -5.08 -1.25
C SER A 95 11.90 -5.70 -0.70
N ILE A 96 11.87 -7.03 -0.54
CA ILE A 96 10.72 -7.76 0.02
C ILE A 96 11.07 -8.29 1.40
N ASP A 97 10.20 -8.05 2.38
CA ASP A 97 10.43 -8.44 3.77
C ASP A 97 10.14 -9.93 3.99
N PHE A 98 11.21 -10.71 4.25
CA PHE A 98 11.19 -12.13 4.59
C PHE A 98 11.40 -12.38 6.09
N THR A 99 10.95 -11.47 6.96
CA THR A 99 10.88 -11.74 8.40
C THR A 99 10.10 -13.04 8.66
N ALA A 100 10.79 -14.04 9.19
CA ALA A 100 10.23 -15.38 9.39
C ALA A 100 9.12 -15.37 10.45
N PRO A 101 8.04 -16.14 10.26
CA PRO A 101 6.97 -16.23 11.24
C PRO A 101 7.43 -16.90 12.53
N THR A 102 6.79 -16.56 13.65
CA THR A 102 6.97 -17.33 14.89
C THR A 102 6.17 -18.64 14.80
N ALA A 103 6.73 -19.74 15.31
CA ALA A 103 6.05 -21.03 15.29
C ALA A 103 4.79 -21.00 16.19
N GLY A 104 3.66 -21.44 15.65
CA GLY A 104 2.43 -21.62 16.41
C GLY A 104 2.48 -22.84 17.33
N THR A 105 1.43 -23.02 18.13
CA THR A 105 1.27 -24.20 19.01
C THR A 105 0.96 -25.49 18.25
N ALA A 106 0.62 -25.39 16.96
CA ALA A 106 0.39 -26.53 16.07
C ALA A 106 1.60 -26.78 15.15
N THR A 107 1.88 -28.05 14.88
CA THR A 107 3.14 -28.60 14.32
C THR A 107 3.37 -28.25 12.84
N GLY A 108 3.54 -26.95 12.52
CA GLY A 108 3.88 -26.48 11.17
C GLY A 108 3.13 -25.25 10.68
N VAL A 109 2.37 -24.55 11.54
CA VAL A 109 1.69 -23.29 11.20
C VAL A 109 2.35 -22.11 11.92
N ALA A 110 2.28 -20.93 11.31
CA ALA A 110 2.68 -19.69 11.95
C ALA A 110 1.73 -19.34 13.11
N ALA A 111 2.24 -18.66 14.13
CA ALA A 111 1.44 -18.19 15.24
C ALA A 111 0.53 -17.04 14.78
N SER A 112 -0.70 -16.95 15.30
CA SER A 112 -1.61 -15.84 14.99
C SER A 112 -1.09 -14.47 15.46
N SER A 113 -0.08 -14.44 16.33
CA SER A 113 0.63 -13.24 16.77
C SER A 113 1.85 -12.90 15.91
N SER A 114 2.10 -13.65 14.84
CA SER A 114 3.25 -13.45 13.97
C SER A 114 3.08 -12.20 13.12
N THR A 115 4.17 -11.46 12.89
CA THR A 115 4.19 -10.19 12.15
C THR A 115 4.75 -10.34 10.73
N ASN A 116 4.89 -11.58 10.25
CA ASN A 116 5.41 -11.88 8.91
C ASN A 116 4.59 -11.20 7.82
N LYS A 117 5.28 -10.66 6.80
CA LYS A 117 4.65 -10.07 5.62
C LYS A 117 4.39 -11.11 4.54
N VAL A 118 5.30 -12.06 4.38
CA VAL A 118 5.16 -13.19 3.47
C VAL A 118 4.35 -14.29 4.13
N VAL A 119 3.27 -14.70 3.47
CA VAL A 119 2.39 -15.80 3.88
C VAL A 119 2.50 -16.93 2.86
N ILE A 120 2.82 -18.13 3.33
CA ILE A 120 2.93 -19.32 2.49
C ILE A 120 1.79 -20.26 2.84
N ASN A 121 0.98 -20.60 1.85
CA ASN A 121 -0.10 -21.57 1.99
C ASN A 121 0.28 -22.86 1.27
N TYR A 122 -0.07 -23.99 1.86
CA TYR A 122 0.08 -25.30 1.23
C TYR A 122 -1.28 -25.88 0.88
N LEU A 123 -1.35 -26.44 -0.32
CA LEU A 123 -2.53 -27.09 -0.86
C LEU A 123 -2.07 -28.35 -1.59
N ASP A 124 -2.65 -29.48 -1.21
CA ASP A 124 -2.61 -30.71 -1.99
C ASP A 124 -4.04 -31.20 -2.27
N GLN A 125 -4.17 -32.44 -2.77
CA GLN A 125 -5.46 -33.02 -3.12
C GLN A 125 -6.38 -33.24 -1.89
N ASP A 126 -5.81 -33.46 -0.71
CA ASP A 126 -6.53 -33.93 0.47
C ASP A 126 -6.59 -32.89 1.60
N GLN A 127 -5.70 -31.89 1.59
CA GLN A 127 -5.57 -30.90 2.65
C GLN A 127 -5.16 -29.51 2.14
N LYS A 128 -5.63 -28.50 2.85
CA LYS A 128 -5.22 -27.10 2.72
C LYS A 128 -4.79 -26.59 4.09
N VAL A 129 -3.57 -26.09 4.17
CA VAL A 129 -3.02 -25.46 5.37
C VAL A 129 -2.63 -24.03 5.02
N ASN A 130 -3.27 -23.08 5.70
CA ASN A 130 -2.95 -21.67 5.53
C ASN A 130 -1.87 -21.27 6.53
N ASP A 131 -1.05 -20.30 6.13
CA ASP A 131 -0.03 -19.67 6.97
C ASP A 131 0.91 -20.69 7.63
N LEU A 132 1.68 -21.36 6.80
CA LEU A 132 2.70 -22.30 7.25
C LEU A 132 3.82 -21.58 8.01
N TYR A 133 4.37 -22.26 9.00
CA TYR A 133 5.64 -21.86 9.58
C TYR A 133 6.77 -22.15 8.59
N TRP A 134 7.61 -21.16 8.33
CA TRP A 134 8.74 -21.27 7.43
C TRP A 134 9.97 -20.55 8.01
N THR A 135 11.14 -20.94 7.53
CA THR A 135 12.42 -20.32 7.87
C THR A 135 13.12 -19.93 6.59
N VAL A 136 13.75 -18.76 6.57
CA VAL A 136 14.59 -18.32 5.44
C VAL A 136 16.06 -18.62 5.75
N THR A 137 16.79 -19.08 4.74
CA THR A 137 18.25 -19.12 4.75
C THR A 137 18.70 -18.18 3.66
N LYS A 138 19.45 -17.15 4.02
CA LYS A 138 19.95 -16.15 3.07
C LYS A 138 21.05 -16.77 2.22
N LEU A 139 20.98 -16.54 0.91
CA LEU A 139 21.94 -17.04 -0.07
C LEU A 139 22.52 -15.84 -0.83
N GLY A 140 23.82 -15.59 -0.70
CA GLY A 140 24.48 -14.45 -1.37
C GLY A 140 25.15 -13.48 -0.39
N THR A 141 25.08 -12.19 -0.69
CA THR A 141 25.58 -11.09 0.16
C THR A 141 24.52 -10.77 1.21
N ASP A 142 24.73 -11.28 2.43
CA ASP A 142 23.92 -10.95 3.60
C ASP A 142 24.44 -9.67 4.24
N ASP A 143 23.61 -8.63 4.29
CA ASP A 143 23.90 -7.36 4.93
C ASP A 143 23.42 -7.32 6.40
N GLY A 144 22.77 -8.39 6.87
CA GLY A 144 22.28 -8.58 8.22
C GLY A 144 20.79 -8.34 8.40
N ASP A 145 20.03 -7.97 7.37
CA ASP A 145 18.58 -7.73 7.47
C ASP A 145 17.73 -8.81 6.79
N ASP A 146 16.45 -8.91 7.13
CA ASP A 146 15.55 -9.94 6.58
C ASP A 146 14.92 -9.51 5.24
N LEU A 147 15.52 -8.57 4.52
CA LEU A 147 15.03 -8.12 3.23
C LEU A 147 15.67 -8.92 2.10
N LEU A 148 14.82 -9.33 1.15
CA LEU A 148 15.28 -9.88 -0.12
C LEU A 148 15.53 -8.72 -1.10
N GLU A 149 16.80 -8.35 -1.21
CA GLU A 149 17.31 -7.34 -2.13
C GLU A 149 18.29 -7.92 -3.17
N THR A 150 18.68 -7.09 -4.16
CA THR A 150 19.56 -7.50 -5.27
C THR A 150 20.99 -7.03 -5.02
#